data_AF-A0A535UZR1-F1
#
_entry.id   AF-A0A535UZR1-F1
#
_cell.length_a   1.000
_cell.length_b   1.000
_cell.length_c   1.000
_cell.angle_alpha   90.00
_cell.angle_beta   90.00
_cell.angle_gamma   90.00
#
_symmetry.space_group_name_H-M   'P 1'
#
loop_
_entity.id
_entity.type
_entity.pdbx_description
1 polymer ?
#
loop_
_entity_poly.entity_id
_entity_poly.type
_entity_poly.pdbx_seq_one_letter_code
_entity_poly.pdbx_strand_id
1 'polypeptide(L)'
;MNRNSPSLERLAQLAQGRPNLLAGALVLYKEQEGLDDEQLAALLGCEPAALSRLALCERPRPAPHFREDVELIATYIHADLMQLAMLIRAAESREALSKRPGEDSPALLAARDYEEFEETRTGEEEPSDG
;
A
#
# COMPACT_ATOMS: atom_id res chain seq x y z
N MET A 1 30.89 -28.13 -8.05
CA MET A 1 30.20 -27.00 -7.40
C MET A 1 29.25 -26.36 -8.40
N ASN A 2 27.97 -26.72 -8.40
CA ASN A 2 27.00 -26.14 -9.31
C ASN A 2 26.55 -24.79 -8.76
N ARG A 3 27.03 -23.69 -9.35
CA ARG A 3 26.48 -22.34 -9.12
C ARG A 3 25.16 -22.26 -9.88
N ASN A 4 24.11 -22.83 -9.30
CA ASN A 4 22.77 -22.72 -9.86
C ASN A 4 22.23 -21.34 -9.48
N SER A 5 22.74 -20.30 -10.14
CA SER A 5 22.28 -18.93 -9.93
C SER A 5 20.81 -18.87 -10.36
N PRO A 6 19.87 -18.56 -9.45
CA PRO A 6 18.46 -18.46 -9.80
C PRO A 6 18.24 -17.36 -10.84
N SER A 7 17.33 -17.58 -11.78
CA SER A 7 16.95 -16.57 -12.78
C SER A 7 16.33 -15.34 -12.11
N LEU A 8 16.45 -14.17 -12.75
CA LEU A 8 15.90 -12.91 -12.22
C LEU A 8 14.39 -12.99 -11.98
N GLU A 9 13.65 -13.65 -12.86
CA GLU A 9 12.21 -13.89 -12.70
C GLU A 9 11.90 -14.70 -11.44
N ARG A 10 12.69 -15.75 -11.17
CA ARG A 10 12.51 -16.58 -9.98
C ARG A 10 12.83 -15.79 -8.71
N LEU A 11 13.85 -14.93 -8.75
CA LEU A 11 14.16 -14.02 -7.65
C LEU A 11 13.06 -12.99 -7.44
N ALA A 12 12.50 -12.42 -8.52
CA ALA A 12 11.38 -11.48 -8.46
C ALA A 12 10.13 -12.12 -7.84
N GLN A 13 9.83 -13.38 -8.19
CA GLN A 13 8.74 -14.14 -7.56
C GLN A 13 8.97 -14.35 -6.06
N LEU A 14 10.19 -14.74 -5.66
CA LEU A 14 10.52 -14.90 -4.23
C LEU A 14 10.51 -13.57 -3.47
N ALA A 15 10.81 -12.46 -4.15
CA ALA A 15 10.81 -11.12 -3.57
C ALA A 15 9.40 -10.61 -3.25
N GLN A 16 8.34 -11.18 -3.83
CA GLN A 16 6.95 -10.75 -3.58
C GLN A 16 6.58 -10.84 -2.10
N GLY A 17 7.11 -11.82 -1.36
CA GLY A 17 6.90 -11.98 0.07
C GLY A 17 7.78 -11.08 0.95
N ARG A 18 8.65 -10.23 0.38
CA ARG A 18 9.55 -9.35 1.14
C ARG A 18 9.02 -7.92 1.19
N PRO A 19 8.72 -7.37 2.38
CA PRO A 19 8.10 -6.05 2.50
C PRO A 19 9.03 -4.88 2.13
N ASN A 20 10.35 -5.12 2.10
CA ASN A 20 11.35 -4.09 1.79
C ASN A 20 11.59 -3.92 0.28
N LEU A 21 11.04 -4.81 -0.56
CA LEU A 21 11.24 -4.81 -2.00
C LEU A 21 9.98 -4.34 -2.73
N LEU A 22 10.16 -3.86 -3.96
CA LEU A 22 9.06 -3.39 -4.79
C LEU A 22 8.25 -4.54 -5.42
N ALA A 23 8.74 -5.78 -5.41
CA ALA A 23 8.04 -6.94 -5.98
C ALA A 23 6.59 -7.06 -5.48
N GLY A 24 6.37 -6.97 -4.17
CA GLY A 24 5.02 -7.04 -3.60
C GLY A 24 4.14 -5.86 -4.04
N ALA A 25 4.72 -4.66 -4.12
CA ALA A 25 4.01 -3.46 -4.57
C ALA A 25 3.57 -3.56 -6.04
N LEU A 26 4.41 -4.11 -6.90
CA LEU A 26 4.08 -4.33 -8.32
C LEU A 26 2.95 -5.34 -8.49
N VAL A 27 2.98 -6.45 -7.76
CA VAL A 27 1.92 -7.47 -7.81
C VAL A 27 0.59 -6.86 -7.37
N LEU A 28 0.58 -6.15 -6.24
CA LEU A 28 -0.62 -5.48 -5.75
C LEU A 28 -1.18 -4.51 -6.79
N TYR A 29 -0.33 -3.68 -7.41
CA TYR A 29 -0.75 -2.73 -8.43
C TYR A 29 -1.35 -3.42 -9.66
N LYS A 30 -0.68 -4.46 -10.18
CA LYS A 30 -1.19 -5.27 -11.31
C LYS A 30 -2.56 -5.87 -11.02
N GLU A 31 -2.74 -6.42 -9.82
CA GLU A 31 -4.01 -6.98 -9.39
C GLU A 31 -5.11 -5.92 -9.28
N GLN A 32 -4.80 -4.68 -8.90
CA GLN A 32 -5.82 -3.62 -8.87
C GLN A 32 -6.32 -3.24 -10.25
N GLU A 33 -5.36 -3.02 -11.15
CA GLU A 33 -5.63 -2.43 -12.47
C GLU A 33 -5.95 -3.52 -13.51
N GLY A 34 -5.82 -4.79 -13.13
CA GLY A 34 -6.02 -5.93 -14.02
C GLY A 34 -4.98 -6.00 -15.13
N LEU A 35 -3.75 -5.56 -14.85
CA LEU A 35 -2.68 -5.43 -15.85
C LEU A 35 -1.80 -6.67 -15.90
N ASP A 36 -1.43 -7.08 -17.11
CA ASP A 36 -0.32 -8.00 -17.35
C ASP A 36 1.05 -7.29 -17.30
N ASP A 37 2.14 -8.05 -17.45
CA ASP A 37 3.49 -7.49 -17.42
C ASP A 37 3.79 -6.58 -18.62
N GLU A 38 3.18 -6.83 -19.77
CA GLU A 38 3.42 -6.06 -21.00
C GLU A 38 2.73 -4.69 -20.91
N GLN A 39 1.50 -4.68 -20.40
CA GLN A 39 0.73 -3.47 -20.13
C GLN A 39 1.36 -2.64 -19.01
N LEU A 40 1.86 -3.28 -17.96
CA LEU A 40 2.57 -2.58 -16.89
C LEU A 40 3.87 -1.94 -17.41
N ALA A 41 4.64 -2.66 -18.23
CA ALA A 41 5.84 -2.13 -18.84
C ALA A 41 5.53 -0.95 -19.77
N ALA A 42 4.46 -1.06 -20.57
CA ALA A 42 3.99 0.02 -21.44
C ALA A 42 3.55 1.26 -20.64
N LEU A 43 2.84 1.07 -19.51
CA LEU A 43 2.45 2.17 -18.61
C LEU A 43 3.67 2.89 -18.04
N LEU A 44 4.68 2.13 -17.61
CA LEU A 44 5.94 2.66 -17.09
C LEU A 44 6.88 3.15 -18.19
N GLY A 45 6.55 2.96 -19.46
CA GLY A 45 7.41 3.32 -20.59
C GLY A 45 8.75 2.56 -20.62
N CYS A 46 8.81 1.35 -20.04
CA CYS A 46 10.03 0.55 -19.94
C CYS A 46 9.91 -0.80 -20.66
N GLU A 47 11.03 -1.52 -20.77
CA GLU A 47 11.05 -2.87 -21.33
C GLU A 47 10.46 -3.89 -20.33
N PRO A 48 9.67 -4.90 -20.76
CA PRO A 48 9.12 -5.92 -19.86
C PRO A 48 10.17 -6.65 -19.02
N ALA A 49 11.36 -6.89 -19.58
CA ALA A 49 12.47 -7.50 -18.86
C ALA A 49 12.98 -6.64 -17.68
N ALA A 50 12.76 -5.32 -17.72
CA ALA A 50 13.13 -4.40 -16.65
C ALA A 50 12.22 -4.54 -15.42
N LEU A 51 11.00 -5.06 -15.56
CA LEU A 51 10.09 -5.30 -14.42
C LEU A 51 10.65 -6.28 -13.41
N SER A 52 11.38 -7.30 -13.86
CA SER A 52 12.07 -8.24 -12.96
C SER A 52 13.17 -7.55 -12.14
N ARG A 53 13.84 -6.54 -12.71
CA ARG A 53 14.84 -5.74 -11.98
C ARG A 53 14.16 -4.78 -11.01
N LEU A 54 13.07 -4.13 -11.44
CA LEU A 54 12.26 -3.25 -10.60
C LEU A 54 11.73 -3.98 -9.37
N ALA A 55 11.24 -5.22 -9.54
CA ALA A 55 10.77 -6.06 -8.45
C ALA A 55 11.84 -6.30 -7.37
N LEU A 56 13.11 -6.33 -7.75
CA LEU A 56 14.25 -6.54 -6.86
C LEU A 56 14.82 -5.24 -6.28
N CYS A 57 14.37 -4.08 -6.76
CA CYS A 57 14.75 -2.80 -6.16
C CYS A 57 14.14 -2.68 -4.76
N GLU A 58 14.90 -2.04 -3.87
CA GLU A 58 14.40 -1.67 -2.54
C GLU A 58 13.31 -0.61 -2.66
N ARG A 59 12.41 -0.60 -1.68
CA ARG A 59 11.38 0.44 -1.59
C ARG A 59 12.03 1.81 -1.33
N PRO A 60 11.58 2.87 -2.03
CA PRO A 60 12.06 4.22 -1.76
C PRO A 60 11.72 4.63 -0.33
N ARG A 61 12.61 5.41 0.27
CA ARG A 61 12.42 5.91 1.64
C ARG A 61 11.25 6.90 1.67
N PRO A 62 10.57 7.05 2.82
CA PRO A 62 9.54 8.07 2.98
C PRO A 62 10.10 9.49 2.76
N ALA A 63 9.19 10.46 2.69
CA ALA A 63 9.56 11.86 2.54
C ALA A 63 10.59 12.29 3.62
N PRO A 64 11.61 13.08 3.26
CA PRO A 64 11.78 13.80 1.99
C PRO A 64 12.53 13.05 0.87
N HIS A 65 13.13 11.89 1.15
CA HIS A 65 14.03 11.19 0.21
C HIS A 65 13.32 10.44 -0.92
N PHE A 66 12.01 10.24 -0.80
CA PHE A 66 11.19 9.51 -1.76
C PHE A 66 11.44 9.91 -3.21
N ARG A 67 11.48 11.22 -3.50
CA ARG A 67 11.66 11.69 -4.87
C ARG A 67 12.99 11.21 -5.43
N GLU A 68 14.08 11.47 -4.71
CA GLU A 68 15.46 11.11 -5.11
C GLU A 68 15.60 9.60 -5.36
N ASP A 69 15.06 8.78 -4.46
CA ASP A 69 15.10 7.32 -4.59
C ASP A 69 14.31 6.86 -5.83
N VAL A 70 13.15 7.47 -6.12
CA VAL A 70 12.37 7.17 -7.33
C VAL A 70 13.08 7.62 -8.60
N GLU A 71 13.77 8.76 -8.61
CA GLU A 71 14.53 9.20 -9.80
C GLU A 71 15.68 8.24 -10.11
N LEU A 72 16.37 7.74 -9.07
CA LEU A 72 17.44 6.75 -9.21
C LEU A 72 16.92 5.43 -9.79
N ILE A 73 15.78 4.94 -9.28
CA ILE A 73 15.17 3.70 -9.78
C ILE A 73 14.69 3.90 -11.23
N ALA A 74 13.96 4.98 -11.52
CA ALA A 74 13.46 5.29 -12.86
C ALA A 74 14.59 5.38 -13.88
N THR A 75 15.70 6.02 -13.51
CA THR A 75 16.91 6.10 -14.35
C THR A 75 17.53 4.72 -14.58
N TYR A 76 17.61 3.89 -13.53
CA TYR A 76 18.22 2.56 -13.60
C TYR A 76 17.45 1.59 -14.50
N ILE A 77 16.12 1.66 -14.50
CA ILE A 77 15.27 0.76 -15.31
C ILE A 77 14.76 1.41 -16.61
N HIS A 78 15.14 2.66 -16.88
CA HIS A 78 14.64 3.45 -18.00
C HIS A 78 13.10 3.52 -18.04
N ALA A 79 12.49 3.88 -16.91
CA ALA A 79 11.05 4.06 -16.78
C ALA A 79 10.67 5.53 -16.62
N ASP A 80 9.40 5.84 -16.87
CA ASP A 80 8.81 7.13 -16.56
C ASP A 80 8.73 7.35 -15.04
N LEU A 81 9.36 8.43 -14.60
CA LEU A 81 9.49 8.80 -13.20
C LEU A 81 8.13 9.10 -12.55
N MET A 82 7.23 9.76 -13.28
CA MET A 82 5.92 10.14 -12.75
C MET A 82 5.02 8.92 -12.58
N GLN A 83 4.99 8.05 -13.58
CA GLN A 83 4.23 6.80 -13.54
C GLN A 83 4.75 5.87 -12.44
N LEU A 84 6.07 5.77 -12.29
CA LEU A 84 6.68 4.99 -11.21
C LEU A 84 6.31 5.53 -9.83
N ALA A 85 6.39 6.85 -9.62
CA ALA A 85 6.00 7.47 -8.36
C ALA A 85 4.52 7.22 -8.03
N MET A 86 3.62 7.37 -9.00
CA MET A 86 2.18 7.14 -8.83
C MET A 86 1.89 5.68 -8.49
N LEU A 87 2.53 4.74 -9.18
CA LEU A 87 2.40 3.31 -8.91
C LEU A 87 2.78 2.98 -7.47
N ILE A 88 3.96 3.44 -7.03
CA ILE A 88 4.46 3.15 -5.69
C ILE A 88 3.50 3.72 -4.62
N ARG A 89 3.02 4.95 -4.81
CA ARG A 89 2.05 5.57 -3.90
C ARG A 89 0.71 4.85 -3.86
N ALA A 90 0.20 4.42 -5.01
CA ALA A 90 -1.05 3.66 -5.09
C ALA A 90 -0.92 2.33 -4.32
N ALA A 91 0.19 1.61 -4.52
CA ALA A 91 0.47 0.36 -3.82
C ALA A 91 0.63 0.57 -2.30
N GLU A 92 1.36 1.60 -1.86
CA GLU A 92 1.52 1.95 -0.44
C GLU A 92 0.16 2.27 0.22
N SER A 93 -0.67 3.06 -0.45
CA SER A 93 -1.99 3.43 0.07
C SER A 93 -2.88 2.21 0.25
N ARG A 94 -2.80 1.22 -0.65
CA ARG A 94 -3.55 -0.02 -0.53
C ARG A 94 -3.01 -0.92 0.56
N GLU A 95 -1.70 -1.04 0.68
CA GLU A 95 -1.10 -1.80 1.77
C GLU A 95 -1.54 -1.24 3.13
N ALA A 96 -1.53 0.09 3.27
CA ALA A 96 -1.98 0.78 4.48
C ALA A 96 -3.47 0.53 4.79
N LEU A 97 -4.34 0.47 3.77
CA LEU A 97 -5.76 0.13 3.94
C LEU A 97 -6.01 -1.35 4.25
N SER A 98 -5.15 -2.24 3.73
CA SER A 98 -5.27 -3.69 3.94
C SER A 98 -4.84 -4.12 5.33
N LYS A 99 -3.88 -3.39 5.94
CA LYS A 99 -3.56 -3.51 7.37
C LYS A 99 -4.76 -3.01 8.16
N ARG A 100 -5.50 -3.92 8.81
CA ARG A 100 -6.68 -3.58 9.61
C ARG A 100 -6.32 -2.48 10.62
N PRO A 101 -7.02 -1.33 10.64
CA PRO A 101 -6.91 -0.38 11.73
C PRO A 101 -7.60 -0.99 12.95
N GLY A 102 -6.86 -1.74 13.76
CA GLY A 102 -7.45 -2.42 14.92
C GLY A 102 -6.61 -3.46 15.63
N GLU A 103 -5.47 -3.92 15.09
CA GLU A 103 -4.60 -4.84 15.86
C GLU A 103 -3.83 -4.12 16.98
N ASP A 104 -3.65 -2.80 16.91
CA ASP A 104 -2.85 -2.02 17.88
C ASP A 104 -3.60 -0.85 18.58
N SER A 105 -4.92 -0.72 18.44
CA SER A 105 -5.66 0.39 19.09
C SER A 105 -6.91 -0.05 19.83
N PRO A 106 -6.83 -0.27 21.16
CA PRO A 106 -8.00 -0.53 22.01
C PRO A 106 -8.97 0.65 22.10
N ALA A 107 -8.63 1.83 21.56
CA ALA A 107 -9.44 3.04 21.63
C ALA A 107 -10.73 2.98 20.79
N LEU A 108 -10.79 2.15 19.74
CA LEU A 108 -11.97 2.07 18.85
C LEU A 108 -13.09 1.14 19.38
N LEU A 109 -12.84 0.39 20.46
CA LEU A 109 -13.85 -0.44 21.13
C LEU A 109 -14.76 0.37 22.07
N ALA A 110 -14.29 1.52 22.58
CA ALA A 110 -15.02 2.32 23.56
C ALA A 110 -16.15 3.18 22.94
N ALA A 111 -16.13 3.41 21.63
CA ALA A 111 -17.13 4.25 20.95
C ALA A 111 -18.44 3.51 20.62
N ARG A 112 -18.53 2.20 20.93
CA ARG A 112 -19.72 1.39 20.60
C ARG A 112 -20.78 1.34 21.72
N ASP A 113 -20.50 1.89 22.90
CA ASP A 113 -21.34 1.74 24.11
C ASP A 113 -22.31 2.92 24.38
N TYR A 114 -22.53 3.83 23.43
CA TYR A 114 -23.39 5.03 23.63
C TYR A 114 -24.76 4.97 22.93
N GLU A 115 -25.40 3.80 22.84
CA GLU A 115 -26.80 3.71 22.39
C GLU A 115 -27.66 2.83 23.32
N GLU A 116 -27.90 3.24 24.58
CA GLU A 116 -29.16 2.88 25.29
C GLU A 116 -29.34 3.62 26.64
N PHE A 117 -29.29 4.96 26.70
CA PHE A 117 -29.77 5.67 27.89
C PHE A 117 -30.18 7.10 27.54
N GLU A 118 -31.44 7.31 27.13
CA GLU A 118 -32.26 8.48 27.49
C GLU A 118 -33.74 8.19 27.15
N GLU A 119 -34.52 7.80 28.15
CA GLU A 119 -35.82 8.43 28.47
C GLU A 119 -36.38 7.79 29.74
N THR A 120 -35.94 8.28 30.90
CA THR A 120 -36.79 8.23 32.10
C THR A 120 -36.96 9.60 32.71
N ARG A 121 -38.23 10.05 32.63
CA ARG A 121 -38.94 11.00 33.49
C ARG A 121 -38.48 12.46 33.46
N THR A 122 -39.42 13.36 33.17
CA THR A 122 -40.17 14.08 34.22
C THR A 122 -41.17 15.04 33.59
N GLY A 123 -42.45 14.80 33.86
CA GLY A 123 -43.55 15.73 33.60
C GLY A 123 -44.41 15.82 34.86
N GLU A 124 -43.78 16.25 35.96
CA GLU A 124 -44.47 16.69 37.18
C GLU A 124 -44.00 18.13 37.44
N GLU A 125 -44.78 19.10 36.97
CA GLU A 125 -44.75 20.47 37.45
C GLU A 125 -45.82 20.61 38.55
N GLU A 126 -45.38 20.75 39.80
CA GLU A 126 -46.12 21.39 40.89
C GLU A 126 -45.51 22.79 41.15
N PRO A 127 -46.10 23.72 41.93
CA PRO A 127 -47.48 23.89 42.46
C PRO A 127 -48.00 25.35 42.26
N SER A 128 -49.22 25.70 42.73
CA SER A 128 -49.51 26.98 43.45
C SER A 128 -51.01 27.25 43.70
N ASP A 129 -51.37 27.19 44.99
CA ASP A 129 -52.22 28.09 45.79
C ASP A 129 -53.72 28.32 45.49
N GLY A 130 -54.50 28.18 46.57
CA GLY A 130 -55.95 28.38 46.69
C GLY A 130 -56.51 27.77 47.97
#